data_AF-A0AAC9RN94-F1
#
_entry.id   AF-A0AAC9RN94-F1
#
_cell.length_a   1.000
_cell.length_b   1.000
_cell.length_c   1.000
_cell.angle_alpha   90.00
_cell.angle_beta   90.00
_cell.angle_gamma   90.00
#
_symmetry.space_group_name_H-M   'P 1'
#
loop_
_entity.id
_entity.type
_entity.pdbx_description
1 polymer ?
#
loop_
_entity_poly.entity_id
_entity_poly.type
_entity_poly.pdbx_seq_one_letter_code
_entity_poly.pdbx_strand_id
1 'polypeptide(L)'
;MMALSSTKQRSDRLKNALLFGIESFRKGDDHVALDSFLDSMDDLEKLLENHQCIETLNKKMEKLLPVLQTLYEAVKSQDVIAMTDILAFTLYPLIEGWEKECDEK
;
A
#
# COMPACT_ATOMS: atom_id res chain seq x y z
N MET A 1 20.05 -14.85 10.36
CA MET A 1 18.58 -14.88 10.33
C MET A 1 18.03 -13.68 11.09
N MET A 2 17.76 -12.55 10.43
CA MET A 2 17.10 -11.37 11.02
C MET A 2 16.14 -10.65 10.04
N ALA A 3 15.93 -11.19 8.82
CA ALA A 3 15.20 -10.48 7.75
C ALA A 3 13.66 -10.64 7.82
N LEU A 4 13.16 -11.73 8.41
CA LEU A 4 11.72 -12.03 8.43
C LEU A 4 10.93 -11.12 9.39
N SER A 5 11.53 -10.69 10.51
CA SER A 5 10.85 -9.82 11.48
C SER A 5 10.65 -8.40 10.95
N SER A 6 11.59 -7.87 10.16
CA SER A 6 11.50 -6.52 9.61
C SER A 6 10.49 -6.41 8.47
N THR A 7 10.39 -7.41 7.60
CA THR A 7 9.46 -7.39 6.46
C THR A 7 8.01 -7.50 6.92
N LYS A 8 7.71 -8.41 7.86
CA LYS A 8 6.37 -8.53 8.44
C LYS A 8 5.97 -7.26 9.19
N GLN A 9 6.87 -6.73 10.02
CA GLN A 9 6.62 -5.47 10.74
C GLN A 9 6.35 -4.28 9.79
N ARG A 10 7.06 -4.19 8.67
CA ARG A 10 6.79 -3.16 7.64
C ARG A 10 5.47 -3.37 6.94
N SER A 11 5.12 -4.62 6.62
CA SER A 11 3.82 -4.95 6.03
C SER A 11 2.66 -4.59 6.96
N ASP A 12 2.78 -4.87 8.25
CA ASP A 12 1.79 -4.46 9.26
C ASP A 12 1.70 -2.93 9.38
N ARG A 13 2.84 -2.22 9.38
CA ARG A 13 2.86 -0.75 9.37
C ARG A 13 2.18 -0.17 8.13
N LEU A 14 2.47 -0.71 6.95
CA LEU A 14 1.85 -0.34 5.68
C LEU A 14 0.32 -0.47 5.75
N LYS A 15 -0.20 -1.64 6.15
CA LYS A 15 -1.65 -1.88 6.26
C LYS A 15 -2.31 -0.92 7.25
N ASN A 16 -1.71 -0.74 8.43
CA ASN A 16 -2.25 0.15 9.45
C ASN A 16 -2.27 1.62 8.99
N ALA A 17 -1.21 2.08 8.32
CA ALA A 17 -1.15 3.42 7.75
C ALA A 17 -2.19 3.62 6.63
N LEU A 18 -2.42 2.61 5.80
CA LEU A 18 -3.48 2.67 4.78
C LEU A 18 -4.87 2.74 5.42
N LEU A 19 -5.17 1.87 6.39
CA LEU A 19 -6.46 1.88 7.09
C LEU A 19 -6.71 3.21 7.80
N PHE A 20 -5.71 3.72 8.51
CA PHE A 20 -5.81 5.00 9.18
C PHE A 20 -6.00 6.16 8.19
N GLY A 21 -5.28 6.16 7.06
CA GLY A 21 -5.45 7.15 6.01
C GLY A 21 -6.87 7.14 5.40
N ILE A 22 -7.39 5.95 5.09
CA ILE A 22 -8.76 5.77 4.59
C ILE A 22 -9.80 6.30 5.58
N GLU A 23 -9.66 5.97 6.87
CA GLU A 23 -10.56 6.47 7.90
C GLU A 23 -10.48 7.99 8.05
N SER A 24 -9.29 8.57 7.92
CA SER A 24 -9.06 10.01 8.03
C SER A 24 -9.67 10.77 6.83
N PHE A 25 -9.48 10.28 5.60
CA PHE A 25 -10.16 10.84 4.42
C PHE A 25 -11.68 10.81 4.56
N ARG A 26 -12.25 9.70 5.07
CA ARG A 26 -13.70 9.57 5.30
C ARG A 26 -14.24 10.56 6.34
N LYS A 27 -13.39 11.03 7.26
CA LYS A 27 -13.73 12.03 8.28
C LYS A 27 -13.50 13.47 7.79
N GLY A 28 -12.88 13.65 6.61
CA GLY A 28 -12.46 14.96 6.09
C GLY A 28 -11.15 15.47 6.68
N ASP A 29 -10.39 14.62 7.37
CA ASP A 29 -9.08 14.94 7.95
C ASP A 29 -7.97 14.75 6.90
N ASP A 30 -8.08 15.47 5.77
CA ASP A 30 -7.29 15.20 4.55
C ASP A 30 -5.78 15.36 4.77
N HIS A 31 -5.34 16.32 5.60
CA HIS A 31 -3.92 16.50 5.92
C HIS A 31 -3.33 15.29 6.64
N VAL A 32 -4.06 14.77 7.65
CA VAL A 32 -3.65 13.58 8.41
C VAL A 32 -3.68 12.34 7.52
N ALA A 33 -4.67 12.27 6.64
CA ALA A 33 -4.80 11.18 5.69
C ALA A 33 -3.65 11.15 4.67
N LEU A 34 -3.23 12.31 4.18
CA LEU A 34 -2.09 12.47 3.27
C LEU A 34 -0.77 12.09 3.94
N ASP A 35 -0.52 12.54 5.18
CA ASP A 35 0.69 12.16 5.92
C ASP A 35 0.78 10.64 6.08
N SER A 36 -0.32 10.01 6.49
CA SER A 36 -0.40 8.55 6.62
C SER A 36 -0.26 7.82 5.28
N PHE A 37 -0.79 8.39 4.21
CA PHE A 37 -0.62 7.87 2.87
C PHE A 37 0.86 7.89 2.45
N LEU A 38 1.57 8.99 2.68
CA LEU A 38 3.01 9.10 2.36
C LEU A 38 3.83 8.07 3.14
N ASP A 39 3.59 7.94 4.45
CA ASP A 39 4.24 6.92 5.27
C ASP A 39 4.00 5.50 4.73
N SER A 40 2.80 5.24 4.23
CA SER A 40 2.45 3.95 3.63
C SER A 40 3.21 3.69 2.32
N MET A 41 3.40 4.71 1.47
CA MET A 41 4.18 4.57 0.24
C MET A 41 5.65 4.29 0.54
N ASP A 42 6.17 4.92 1.59
CA ASP A 42 7.53 4.74 2.10
C ASP A 42 7.80 3.30 2.57
N ASP A 43 6.81 2.65 3.19
CA ASP A 43 6.90 1.24 3.59
C ASP A 43 6.69 0.29 2.41
N LEU A 44 5.81 0.63 1.46
CA LEU A 44 5.59 -0.13 0.23
C LEU A 44 6.86 -0.20 -0.63
N GLU A 45 7.54 0.94 -0.83
CA GLU A 45 8.81 1.00 -1.56
C GLU A 45 9.85 0.06 -0.94
N LYS A 46 10.06 0.18 0.38
CA LYS A 46 11.00 -0.66 1.13
C LYS A 46 10.64 -2.15 1.08
N LEU A 47 9.35 -2.49 1.03
CA LEU A 47 8.92 -3.88 0.86
C LEU A 47 9.29 -4.40 -0.54
N LEU A 48 9.07 -3.61 -1.58
CA LEU A 48 9.42 -3.98 -2.95
C LEU A 48 10.95 -4.12 -3.14
N GLU A 49 11.75 -3.25 -2.53
CA GLU A 49 13.21 -3.32 -2.54
C GLU A 49 13.76 -4.59 -1.87
N ASN A 50 13.09 -5.07 -0.82
CA ASN A 50 13.53 -6.23 -0.03
C ASN A 50 13.08 -7.58 -0.62
N HIS A 51 12.23 -7.59 -1.66
CA HIS A 51 11.75 -8.83 -2.29
C HIS A 51 12.84 -9.44 -3.19
N GLN A 52 13.60 -10.39 -2.62
CA GLN A 52 14.70 -11.10 -3.29
C GLN A 52 14.29 -12.05 -4.45
N CYS A 53 12.98 -12.23 -4.71
CA CYS A 53 12.49 -13.17 -5.73
C CYS A 53 11.85 -12.42 -6.91
N ILE A 54 12.63 -12.27 -7.99
CA ILE A 54 12.26 -11.50 -9.19
C ILE A 54 10.92 -11.93 -9.79
N GLU A 55 10.59 -13.22 -9.82
CA GLU A 55 9.31 -13.70 -10.39
C GLU A 55 8.09 -13.33 -9.55
N THR A 56 8.22 -13.34 -8.22
CA THR A 56 7.13 -12.94 -7.31
C THR A 56 6.97 -11.42 -7.35
N LEU A 57 8.07 -10.68 -7.44
CA LEU A 57 8.06 -9.23 -7.59
C LEU A 57 7.39 -8.80 -8.90
N ASN A 58 7.72 -9.45 -10.03
CA ASN A 58 7.12 -9.12 -11.33
C ASN A 58 5.59 -9.28 -11.32
N LYS A 59 5.08 -10.40 -10.77
CA LYS A 59 3.62 -10.62 -10.66
C LYS A 59 2.94 -9.59 -9.75
N LYS A 60 3.60 -9.17 -8.68
CA LYS A 60 3.08 -8.10 -7.80
C LYS A 60 3.08 -6.75 -8.52
N MET A 61 4.14 -6.45 -9.25
CA MET A 61 4.28 -5.22 -10.03
C MET A 61 3.26 -5.11 -11.17
N GLU A 62 2.95 -6.22 -11.87
CA GLU A 62 1.92 -6.25 -12.91
C GLU A 62 0.55 -5.80 -12.38
N LYS A 63 0.22 -6.15 -11.14
CA LYS A 63 -1.04 -5.74 -10.49
C LYS A 63 -0.93 -4.37 -9.83
N LEU A 64 0.23 -4.01 -9.28
CA LEU A 64 0.44 -2.78 -8.52
C LEU A 64 0.58 -1.54 -9.41
N LEU A 65 1.31 -1.65 -10.52
CA LEU A 65 1.64 -0.51 -11.37
C LEU A 65 0.40 0.23 -11.89
N PRO A 66 -0.65 -0.45 -12.40
CA PRO A 66 -1.87 0.23 -12.84
C PRO A 66 -2.61 0.94 -11.70
N VAL A 67 -2.55 0.37 -10.49
CA VAL A 67 -3.17 0.95 -9.28
C VAL A 67 -2.45 2.24 -8.90
N LEU A 68 -1.11 2.22 -8.88
CA LEU A 68 -0.31 3.42 -8.59
C LEU A 68 -0.47 4.51 -9.65
N GLN A 69 -0.59 4.13 -10.93
CA GLN A 69 -0.90 5.09 -12.00
C GLN A 69 -2.26 5.77 -11.79
N THR A 70 -3.29 4.98 -11.46
CA THR A 70 -4.63 5.52 -11.21
C THR A 70 -4.63 6.41 -9.97
N LEU A 71 -3.92 6.01 -8.92
CA LEU A 71 -3.77 6.79 -7.69
C LEU A 71 -3.04 8.11 -7.94
N TYR A 72 -1.99 8.09 -8.77
CA TYR A 72 -1.26 9.29 -9.16
C TYR A 72 -2.17 10.29 -9.90
N GLU A 73 -3.01 9.83 -10.82
CA GLU A 73 -3.95 10.73 -11.49
C GLU A 73 -4.98 11.32 -10.51
N ALA A 74 -5.47 10.53 -9.54
CA ALA A 74 -6.37 11.03 -8.49
C ALA A 74 -5.70 12.09 -7.59
N VAL A 75 -4.44 11.88 -7.21
CA VAL A 75 -3.65 12.87 -6.47
C VAL A 75 -3.47 14.15 -7.28
N LYS A 76 -3.15 14.03 -8.57
CA LYS A 76 -2.93 15.16 -9.47
C LYS A 76 -4.19 15.97 -9.70
N SER A 77 -5.36 15.32 -9.77
CA SER A 77 -6.65 15.99 -9.87
C SER A 77 -7.19 16.47 -8.52
N GLN A 78 -6.49 16.20 -7.40
CA GLN A 78 -6.95 16.46 -6.04
C GLN A 78 -8.31 15.80 -5.73
N ASP A 79 -8.59 14.67 -6.36
CA ASP A 79 -9.83 13.93 -6.18
C ASP A 79 -9.69 13.00 -4.96
N VAL A 80 -9.95 13.56 -3.79
CA VAL A 80 -9.86 12.86 -2.50
C VAL A 80 -10.81 11.66 -2.44
N ILE A 81 -11.96 11.72 -3.11
CA ILE A 81 -12.91 10.61 -3.16
C ILE A 81 -12.30 9.46 -3.97
N ALA A 82 -11.79 9.75 -5.18
CA ALA A 82 -11.12 8.75 -6.00
C ALA A 82 -9.88 8.18 -5.29
N MET A 83 -9.09 9.01 -4.62
CA MET A 83 -7.96 8.54 -3.80
C MET A 83 -8.43 7.56 -2.73
N THR A 84 -9.45 7.93 -1.95
CA THR A 84 -10.00 7.09 -0.88
C THR A 84 -10.51 5.75 -1.42
N ASP A 85 -11.23 5.77 -2.55
CA ASP A 85 -11.77 4.57 -3.17
C ASP A 85 -10.67 3.64 -3.68
N ILE A 86 -9.63 4.19 -4.33
CA ILE A 86 -8.47 3.42 -4.80
C ILE A 86 -7.75 2.78 -3.61
N LEU A 87 -7.51 3.55 -2.54
CA LEU A 87 -6.85 3.04 -1.34
C LEU A 87 -7.67 1.91 -0.68
N ALA A 88 -8.97 2.13 -0.48
CA ALA A 88 -9.83 1.23 0.27
C ALA A 88 -10.20 -0.05 -0.49
N PHE A 89 -10.49 0.07 -1.79
CA PHE A 89 -11.07 -1.03 -2.56
C PHE A 89 -10.08 -1.67 -3.53
N THR A 90 -8.90 -1.09 -3.72
CA THR A 90 -7.90 -1.63 -4.65
C THR A 90 -6.57 -1.89 -3.97
N LEU A 91 -5.93 -0.86 -3.42
CA LEU A 91 -4.56 -0.97 -2.90
C LEU A 91 -4.48 -1.79 -1.61
N TYR A 92 -5.32 -1.50 -0.62
CA TYR A 92 -5.33 -2.24 0.64
C TYR A 92 -5.62 -3.74 0.44
N PRO A 93 -6.68 -4.15 -0.30
CA PRO A 93 -6.92 -5.57 -0.58
C PRO A 93 -5.79 -6.26 -1.34
N LEU A 94 -5.13 -5.55 -2.27
CA LEU A 94 -3.98 -6.09 -3.01
C LEU A 94 -2.82 -6.43 -2.07
N ILE A 95 -2.49 -5.51 -1.15
CA ILE A 95 -1.42 -5.70 -0.17
C ILE A 95 -1.78 -6.80 0.84
N GLU A 96 -3.02 -6.84 1.32
CA GLU A 96 -3.47 -7.91 2.23
C GLU A 96 -3.38 -9.29 1.57
N GLY A 97 -3.68 -9.38 0.27
CA GLY A 97 -3.54 -10.61 -0.51
C GLY A 97 -2.10 -11.13 -0.58
N TRP A 98 -1.10 -10.25 -0.58
CA TRP A 98 0.31 -10.64 -0.66
C TRP A 98 0.83 -11.39 0.56
N GLU A 99 0.25 -11.17 1.73
CA GLU A 99 0.62 -11.91 2.95
C GLU A 99 0.03 -13.32 2.95
N LYS A 100 -1.22 -13.47 2.53
CA LYS A 100 -1.90 -14.77 2.44
C LYS A 100 -1.16 -15.73 1.49
N GLU A 101 -0.65 -15.21 0.38
CA GLU A 101 0.17 -15.98 -0.58
C GLU A 101 1.55 -16.39 -0.02
N CYS A 102 2.05 -15.74 1.04
CA CYS A 102 3.33 -16.08 1.67
C CYS A 102 3.20 -17.11 2.81
N ASP A 103 2.03 -17.20 3.46
CA ASP A 103 1.76 -18.15 4.55
C ASP A 103 1.34 -19.56 4.04
N GLU A 104 0.97 -19.69 2.76
CA GLU A 104 0.56 -20.97 2.13
C GLU A 104 1.70 -21.78 1.49
N LYS A 105 2.97 -21.46 1.75
CA LYS A 105 4.15 -22.18 1.22
C LYS A 105 4.90 -23.01 2.26
#